data_AF-A0A9E5D7Q5-F1
#
_entry.id   AF-A0A9E5D7Q5-F1
#
_cell.length_a   1.000
_cell.length_b   1.000
_cell.length_c   1.000
_cell.angle_alpha   90.00
_cell.angle_beta   90.00
_cell.angle_gamma   90.00
#
_symmetry.space_group_name_H-M   'P 1'
#
loop_
_entity.id
_entity.type
_entity.pdbx_description
1 polymer ?
#
loop_
_entity_poly.entity_id
_entity_poly.type
_entity_poly.pdbx_seq_one_letter_code
_entity_poly.pdbx_strand_id
1 'polypeptide(L)'
;LIAIQRADAAAASEHYAALQVHRAPLQEISGDRLMGLLAQTMGDLSQAASHFEDALAYCRNAGFRPELAWTCCDYADLLMQRNHENDHSKATSLLDESLAISEELGMRPLVERVLSRQENLKD
;
A
#
# COMPACT_ATOMS: atom_id res chain seq x y z
N LEU A 1 -15.39 -3.21 1.24
CA LEU A 1 -14.62 -4.00 0.24
C LEU A 1 -15.05 -3.72 -1.21
N ILE A 2 -16.33 -3.48 -1.53
CA ILE A 2 -16.79 -3.19 -2.90
C ILE A 2 -16.37 -1.79 -3.42
N ALA A 3 -16.13 -0.80 -2.55
CA ALA A 3 -15.78 0.57 -2.94
C ALA A 3 -14.39 0.70 -3.61
N ILE A 4 -13.39 -0.02 -3.11
CA ILE A 4 -12.02 -0.04 -3.67
C ILE A 4 -12.03 -0.62 -5.09
N GLN A 5 -12.95 -1.54 -5.36
CA GLN A 5 -13.05 -2.22 -6.65
C GLN A 5 -13.83 -1.41 -7.70
N ARG A 6 -14.45 -0.28 -7.32
CA ARG A 6 -15.29 0.56 -8.19
C ARG A 6 -14.84 2.02 -8.33
N ALA A 7 -13.72 2.41 -7.72
CA ALA A 7 -13.21 3.79 -7.72
C ALA A 7 -14.27 4.83 -7.27
N ASP A 8 -15.13 4.45 -6.32
CA ASP A 8 -16.19 5.33 -5.81
C ASP A 8 -15.67 6.12 -4.60
N ALA A 9 -15.35 7.40 -4.84
CA ALA A 9 -14.77 8.30 -3.86
C ALA A 9 -15.72 8.62 -2.68
N ALA A 10 -17.03 8.60 -2.88
CA ALA A 10 -18.00 8.91 -1.83
C ALA A 10 -18.08 7.77 -0.80
N ALA A 11 -18.11 6.53 -1.29
CA ALA A 11 -18.12 5.34 -0.44
C ALA A 11 -16.78 5.13 0.31
N ALA A 12 -15.65 5.54 -0.28
CA ALA A 12 -14.35 5.51 0.39
C ALA A 12 -14.29 6.47 1.60
N SER A 13 -14.86 7.67 1.47
CA SER A 13 -14.86 8.69 2.53
C SER A 13 -15.66 8.28 3.77
N GLU A 14 -16.83 7.67 3.58
CA GLU A 14 -17.67 7.19 4.68
C GLU A 14 -17.00 6.06 5.48
N HIS A 15 -16.33 5.13 4.79
CA HIS A 15 -15.60 4.04 5.44
C HIS A 15 -14.33 4.53 6.18
N TYR A 16 -13.62 5.51 5.63
CA TYR A 16 -12.46 6.12 6.28
C TYR A 16 -12.85 6.79 7.61
N ALA A 17 -13.93 7.57 7.62
CA ALA A 17 -14.43 8.25 8.82
C ALA A 17 -14.89 7.25 9.90
N ALA A 18 -15.57 6.17 9.50
CA ALA A 18 -16.04 5.14 10.44
C ALA A 18 -14.88 4.37 11.12
N LEU A 19 -13.79 4.13 10.40
CA LEU A 19 -12.60 3.46 10.94
C LEU A 19 -11.77 4.37 11.86
N GLN A 20 -11.74 5.67 11.57
CA GLN A 20 -11.01 6.65 12.39
C GLN A 20 -11.61 6.82 13.80
N VAL A 21 -12.93 6.64 13.95
CA VAL A 21 -13.66 6.77 15.23
C VAL A 21 -13.49 5.54 16.15
N HIS A 22 -13.01 4.39 15.64
CA HIS A 22 -12.88 3.14 16.38
C HIS A 22 -11.44 2.62 16.44
N ARG A 23 -10.49 3.49 16.81
CA ARG A 23 -9.09 3.10 17.05
C ARG A 23 -8.98 2.26 18.34
N ALA A 24 -9.24 0.96 18.23
CA ALA A 24 -8.94 -0.02 19.27
C ALA A 24 -7.56 -0.66 19.02
N PRO A 25 -6.77 -0.98 20.07
CA PRO A 25 -5.37 -1.44 19.96
C PRO A 25 -5.19 -2.87 19.42
N LEU A 26 -6.19 -3.42 18.70
CA LEU A 26 -6.15 -4.76 18.10
C LEU A 26 -6.35 -4.74 16.56
N GLN A 27 -6.41 -3.57 15.92
CA GLN A 27 -6.58 -3.41 14.46
C GLN A 27 -5.31 -2.98 13.71
N GLU A 28 -4.13 -2.99 14.35
CA GLU A 28 -2.85 -2.50 13.75
C GLU A 28 -2.32 -3.36 12.59
N ILE A 29 -2.89 -4.55 12.35
CA ILE A 29 -2.37 -5.52 11.36
C ILE A 29 -2.88 -5.27 9.94
N SER A 30 -4.08 -4.69 9.80
CA SER A 30 -4.72 -4.47 8.48
C SER A 30 -5.34 -3.09 8.32
N GLY A 31 -5.30 -2.26 9.37
CA GLY A 31 -5.87 -0.92 9.37
C GLY A 31 -5.08 0.00 8.46
N ASP A 32 -3.77 0.09 8.66
CA ASP A 32 -2.98 1.17 8.06
C ASP A 32 -2.81 1.00 6.54
N ARG A 33 -2.55 -0.21 6.02
CA ARG A 33 -2.55 -0.42 4.54
C ARG A 33 -3.91 -0.07 3.91
N LEU A 34 -5.01 -0.45 4.56
CA LEU A 34 -6.36 -0.14 4.09
C LEU A 34 -6.63 1.37 4.14
N MET A 35 -6.21 2.04 5.22
CA MET A 35 -6.33 3.49 5.36
C MET A 35 -5.48 4.23 4.31
N GLY A 36 -4.30 3.69 3.99
CA GLY A 36 -3.46 4.15 2.88
C GLY A 36 -4.18 4.10 1.53
N LEU A 37 -4.78 2.95 1.21
CA LEU A 37 -5.57 2.77 -0.03
C LEU A 37 -6.81 3.67 -0.07
N LEU A 38 -7.49 3.86 1.07
CA LEU A 38 -8.65 4.76 1.15
C LEU A 38 -8.24 6.22 0.95
N ALA A 39 -7.19 6.68 1.63
CA ALA A 39 -6.65 8.03 1.46
C ALA A 39 -6.18 8.28 0.02
N GLN A 40 -5.52 7.29 -0.60
CA GLN A 40 -5.13 7.34 -2.01
C GLN A 40 -6.35 7.50 -2.92
N THR A 41 -7.41 6.72 -2.67
CA THR A 41 -8.66 6.78 -3.43
C THR A 41 -9.35 8.14 -3.27
N MET A 42 -9.23 8.77 -2.10
CA MET A 42 -9.72 10.13 -1.84
C MET A 42 -8.82 11.24 -2.43
N GLY A 43 -7.68 10.89 -3.03
CA GLY A 43 -6.71 11.84 -3.57
C GLY A 43 -5.81 12.50 -2.53
N ASP A 44 -5.91 12.13 -1.25
CA ASP A 44 -5.01 12.61 -0.20
C ASP A 44 -3.73 11.76 -0.17
N LEU A 45 -2.85 12.01 -1.13
CA LEU A 45 -1.63 11.23 -1.34
C LEU A 45 -0.64 11.38 -0.17
N SER A 46 -0.70 12.49 0.58
CA SER A 46 0.15 12.70 1.76
C SER A 46 -0.30 11.84 2.94
N GLN A 47 -1.61 11.82 3.25
CA GLN A 47 -2.11 10.91 4.28
C GLN A 47 -1.95 9.44 3.87
N ALA A 48 -2.15 9.12 2.60
CA ALA A 48 -1.92 7.77 2.09
C ALA A 48 -0.48 7.30 2.35
N ALA A 49 0.50 8.17 2.07
CA ALA A 49 1.91 7.87 2.31
C ALA A 49 2.20 7.62 3.80
N SER A 50 1.64 8.43 4.70
CA SER A 50 1.81 8.23 6.15
C SER A 50 1.28 6.87 6.60
N HIS A 51 0.09 6.49 6.15
CA HIS A 51 -0.52 5.20 6.48
C HIS A 51 0.29 4.02 5.95
N PHE A 52 0.83 4.12 4.73
CA PHE A 52 1.72 3.09 4.22
C PHE A 52 3.04 3.00 5.00
N GLU A 53 3.62 4.12 5.41
CA GLU A 53 4.84 4.12 6.23
C GLU A 53 4.62 3.47 7.60
N ASP A 54 3.50 3.76 8.25
CA ASP A 54 3.11 3.11 9.52
C ASP A 54 2.89 1.61 9.34
N ALA A 55 2.18 1.19 8.29
CA ALA A 55 1.97 -0.22 7.95
C ALA A 55 3.30 -0.96 7.70
N LEU A 56 4.24 -0.33 6.99
CA LEU A 56 5.58 -0.90 6.75
C LEU A 56 6.36 -1.07 8.04
N ALA A 57 6.37 -0.04 8.90
CA ALA A 57 7.07 -0.07 10.19
C ALA A 57 6.51 -1.18 11.08
N TYR A 58 5.18 -1.29 11.15
CA TYR A 58 4.52 -2.36 11.88
C TYR A 58 4.88 -3.74 11.34
N CYS A 59 4.70 -3.98 10.04
CA CYS A 59 4.92 -5.31 9.45
C CYS A 59 6.38 -5.77 9.56
N ARG A 60 7.35 -4.84 9.45
CA ARG A 60 8.78 -5.15 9.65
C ARG A 60 9.06 -5.51 11.11
N ASN A 61 8.48 -4.79 12.07
CA ASN A 61 8.67 -5.07 13.49
C ASN A 61 7.97 -6.36 13.94
N ALA A 62 6.78 -6.64 13.41
CA ALA A 62 5.98 -7.83 13.74
C ALA A 62 6.40 -9.08 12.95
N GLY A 63 7.22 -8.94 11.91
CA GLY A 63 7.62 -10.05 11.03
C GLY A 63 6.50 -10.53 10.10
N PHE A 64 5.50 -9.69 9.80
CA PHE A 64 4.36 -10.04 8.96
C PHE A 64 4.68 -9.88 7.47
N ARG A 65 5.48 -10.84 6.97
CA ARG A 65 6.06 -10.80 5.63
C ARG A 65 5.03 -10.69 4.49
N PRO A 66 3.91 -11.44 4.45
CA PRO A 66 2.95 -11.30 3.37
C PRO A 66 2.33 -9.90 3.30
N GLU A 67 1.98 -9.31 4.45
CA GLU A 67 1.38 -7.97 4.49
C GLU A 67 2.41 -6.88 4.16
N LEU A 68 3.67 -7.06 4.57
CA LEU A 68 4.79 -6.22 4.16
C LEU A 68 4.91 -6.17 2.62
N ALA A 69 4.87 -7.33 1.95
CA ALA A 69 4.98 -7.40 0.50
C ALA A 69 3.83 -6.65 -0.22
N TRP A 70 2.58 -6.83 0.23
CA TRP A 70 1.44 -6.10 -0.32
C TRP A 70 1.55 -4.59 -0.08
N THR A 71 1.91 -4.19 1.14
CA THR A 71 2.09 -2.78 1.52
C THR A 71 3.16 -2.12 0.66
N CYS A 72 4.29 -2.78 0.43
CA CYS A 72 5.34 -2.27 -0.45
C CYS A 72 4.84 -2.04 -1.88
N CYS A 73 4.11 -3.00 -2.45
CA CYS A 73 3.59 -2.88 -3.82
C CYS A 73 2.55 -1.75 -3.94
N ASP A 74 1.62 -1.63 -2.98
CA ASP A 74 0.60 -0.57 -3.01
C ASP A 74 1.20 0.81 -2.76
N TYR A 75 2.21 0.91 -1.89
CA TYR A 75 2.88 2.17 -1.65
C TYR A 75 3.73 2.61 -2.86
N ALA A 76 4.36 1.67 -3.57
CA ALA A 76 5.02 1.98 -4.84
C ALA A 76 4.03 2.57 -5.87
N ASP A 77 2.83 2.00 -5.99
CA ASP A 77 1.77 2.54 -6.86
C ASP A 77 1.39 3.98 -6.48
N LEU A 78 1.29 4.29 -5.18
CA LEU A 78 1.05 5.65 -4.69
C LEU A 78 2.20 6.61 -5.06
N LEU A 79 3.44 6.19 -4.88
CA LEU A 79 4.62 7.01 -5.18
C LEU A 79 4.71 7.32 -6.68
N MET A 80 4.42 6.33 -7.53
CA MET A 80 4.32 6.54 -8.97
C MET A 80 3.20 7.51 -9.34
N GLN A 81 2.05 7.46 -8.65
CA GLN A 81 0.96 8.41 -8.85
C GLN A 81 1.34 9.84 -8.42
N ARG A 82 2.07 9.97 -7.31
CA ARG A 82 2.50 11.27 -6.76
C ARG A 82 3.61 11.92 -7.59
N ASN A 83 4.51 11.11 -8.15
CA ASN A 83 5.53 11.49 -9.12
C ASN A 83 6.43 12.68 -8.70
N HIS A 84 6.87 12.72 -7.44
CA HIS A 84 7.90 13.67 -7.00
C HIS A 84 9.32 13.17 -7.31
N GLU A 85 10.31 14.08 -7.26
CA GLU A 85 11.71 13.83 -7.63
C GLU A 85 12.36 12.60 -6.97
N ASN A 86 11.94 12.23 -5.76
CA ASN A 86 12.49 11.08 -5.01
C ASN A 86 11.57 9.84 -5.00
N ASP A 87 10.37 9.94 -5.56
CA ASP A 87 9.35 8.90 -5.46
C ASP A 87 9.71 7.68 -6.32
N HIS A 88 10.32 7.91 -7.48
CA HIS A 88 10.72 6.84 -8.40
C HIS A 88 11.74 5.88 -7.78
N SER A 89 12.76 6.45 -7.11
CA SER A 89 13.78 5.67 -6.41
C SER A 89 13.18 4.88 -5.25
N LYS A 90 12.31 5.52 -4.44
CA LYS A 90 11.65 4.84 -3.32
C LYS A 90 10.69 3.75 -3.81
N ALA A 91 9.92 4.00 -4.87
CA ALA A 91 9.04 3.01 -5.48
C ALA A 91 9.81 1.79 -5.98
N THR A 92 10.97 2.01 -6.63
CA THR A 92 11.85 0.92 -7.07
C THR A 92 12.28 0.04 -5.90
N SER A 93 12.80 0.64 -4.82
CA SER A 93 13.23 -0.13 -3.64
C SER A 93 12.09 -0.90 -2.96
N LEU A 94 10.88 -0.33 -2.93
CA LEU A 94 9.70 -1.02 -2.38
C LEU A 94 9.28 -2.19 -3.26
N LEU A 95 9.30 -2.04 -4.58
CA LEU A 95 9.00 -3.14 -5.50
C LEU A 95 10.03 -4.27 -5.38
N ASP A 96 11.31 -3.95 -5.21
CA ASP A 96 12.36 -4.96 -5.00
C ASP A 96 12.13 -5.77 -3.71
N GLU A 97 11.76 -5.09 -2.60
CA GLU A 97 11.42 -5.76 -1.34
C GLU A 97 10.15 -6.62 -1.47
N SER A 98 9.12 -6.10 -2.17
CA SER A 98 7.89 -6.84 -2.45
C SER A 98 8.15 -8.09 -3.28
N LEU A 99 8.98 -7.98 -4.33
CA LEU A 99 9.36 -9.09 -5.19
C LEU A 99 10.09 -10.18 -4.39
N ALA A 100 11.13 -9.80 -3.65
CA ALA A 100 11.93 -10.75 -2.88
C ALA A 100 11.08 -11.58 -1.90
N ILE A 101 10.17 -10.92 -1.17
CA ILE A 101 9.28 -11.60 -0.23
C ILE A 101 8.26 -12.46 -0.97
N SER A 102 7.63 -11.93 -2.02
CA SER A 102 6.58 -12.65 -2.75
C SER A 102 7.10 -13.87 -3.50
N GLU A 103 8.33 -13.83 -4.02
CA GLU A 103 9.01 -14.99 -4.60
C GLU A 103 9.31 -16.06 -3.55
N GLU A 104 9.89 -15.67 -2.40
CA GLU A 104 10.21 -16.61 -1.33
C GLU A 104 8.96 -17.33 -0.79
N LEU A 105 7.83 -16.61 -0.73
CA LEU A 105 6.55 -17.14 -0.23
C LEU A 105 5.67 -17.77 -1.33
N GLY A 106 6.10 -17.76 -2.60
CA GLY A 106 5.33 -18.31 -3.72
C GLY A 106 4.03 -17.57 -4.04
N MET A 107 3.95 -16.27 -3.75
CA MET A 107 2.79 -15.41 -3.95
C MET A 107 2.65 -14.97 -5.42
N ARG A 108 2.43 -15.93 -6.33
CA ARG A 108 2.45 -15.71 -7.79
C ARG A 108 1.68 -14.48 -8.30
N PRO A 109 0.43 -14.20 -7.85
CA PRO A 109 -0.29 -13.02 -8.33
C PRO A 109 0.39 -11.70 -7.95
N LEU A 110 1.06 -11.65 -6.79
CA LEU A 110 1.79 -10.46 -6.37
C LEU A 110 3.10 -10.31 -7.15
N VAL A 111 3.82 -11.42 -7.40
CA VAL A 111 5.02 -11.42 -8.26
C VAL A 111 4.70 -10.83 -9.64
N GLU A 112 3.65 -11.32 -10.30
CA GLU A 112 3.22 -10.81 -11.61
C GLU A 112 2.89 -9.31 -11.59
N ARG A 113 2.19 -8.86 -10.54
CA ARG A 113 1.87 -7.43 -10.35
C ARG A 113 3.13 -6.58 -10.18
N VAL A 114 4.08 -7.02 -9.36
CA VAL A 114 5.33 -6.29 -9.08
C VAL A 114 6.19 -6.18 -10.32
N LEU A 115 6.35 -7.27 -11.08
CA LEU A 115 7.10 -7.27 -12.34
C LEU A 115 6.51 -6.29 -13.36
N SER A 116 5.18 -6.27 -13.51
CA SER A 116 4.51 -5.29 -14.38
C SER A 116 4.77 -3.85 -13.97
N ARG A 117 4.86 -3.56 -12.65
CA ARG A 117 5.21 -2.20 -12.18
C ARG A 117 6.66 -1.85 -12.43
N GLN A 118 7.59 -2.78 -12.23
CA GLN A 118 9.01 -2.57 -12.53
C GLN A 118 9.27 -2.33 -14.01
N GLU A 119 8.50 -2.95 -14.91
CA GLU A 119 8.55 -2.64 -16.35
C GLU A 119 8.13 -1.20 -16.61
N ASN A 120 6.99 -0.76 -16.06
CA ASN A 120 6.50 0.61 -16.22
C ASN A 120 7.45 1.70 -15.67
N LEU A 121 8.37 1.37 -14.77
CA LEU A 121 9.36 2.32 -14.23
C LEU A 121 10.59 2.51 -15.16
N LYS A 122 10.76 1.63 -16.15
CA LYS A 122 11.89 1.64 -17.10
C LYS A 122 11.58 2.39 -18.39
N ASP A 123 10.31 2.57 -18.70
CA ASP A 123 9.79 3.30 -19.88
C ASP A 123 9.65 4.81 -19.59
#